data_AF-A0A556PLH7-F1
#
_entry.id   AF-A0A556PLH7-F1
#
_cell.length_a   1.000
_cell.length_b   1.000
_cell.length_c   1.000
_cell.angle_alpha   90.00
_cell.angle_beta   90.00
_cell.angle_gamma   90.00
#
_symmetry.space_group_name_H-M   'P 1'
#
loop_
_entity.id
_entity.type
_entity.pdbx_description
1 polymer ?
#
loop_
_entity_poly.entity_id
_entity_poly.type
_entity_poly.pdbx_seq_one_letter_code
_entity_poly.pdbx_strand_id
1 'polypeptide(L)'
;MTLKKLTGFILLGLFILLTACTQSDQSSQNTDYETTKKMVVDILKTDDGKKAVKDLLTEEDMKNELILNAQVVKDTIEQTLQSEKSIEYWTKLFEDPSFVQAYTKATEDSMKELMTGLLSDSTYKEQLIKIFQEPKMQETIVQALSSQAFKAHLEKTIQETLESPLFKAKMTETLLKAAEKAQQSEGGQGQGQEQGGGDSGGGQSGGGSDSSAGAGG
;
A
#
# COMPACT_ATOMS: atom_id res chain seq x y z
N MET A 1 76.41 17.71 -85.88
CA MET A 1 75.15 16.95 -85.64
C MET A 1 75.27 15.99 -84.44
N THR A 2 75.97 16.40 -83.37
CA THR A 2 76.35 15.52 -82.25
C THR A 2 75.75 15.95 -80.91
N LEU A 3 75.33 17.22 -80.75
CA LEU A 3 74.72 17.71 -79.51
C LEU A 3 73.30 17.16 -79.27
N LYS A 4 72.48 16.98 -80.32
CA LYS A 4 71.10 16.46 -80.23
C LYS A 4 71.01 14.98 -79.81
N LYS A 5 72.06 14.18 -80.06
CA LYS A 5 72.11 12.76 -79.68
C LYS A 5 72.55 12.57 -78.23
N LEU A 6 73.30 13.52 -77.67
CA LEU A 6 73.75 13.50 -76.27
C LEU A 6 72.63 13.93 -75.30
N THR A 7 71.77 14.87 -75.69
CA THR A 7 70.60 15.30 -74.89
C THR A 7 69.54 14.20 -74.78
N GLY A 8 69.36 13.39 -75.84
CA GLY A 8 68.44 12.24 -75.81
C GLY A 8 68.92 11.11 -74.88
N PHE A 9 70.23 10.91 -74.77
CA PHE A 9 70.82 9.87 -73.90
C PHE A 9 70.73 10.24 -72.41
N ILE A 10 70.88 11.54 -72.09
CA ILE A 10 70.71 12.06 -70.72
C ILE A 10 69.23 12.05 -70.27
N LEU A 11 68.29 12.29 -71.18
CA LEU A 11 66.86 12.29 -70.87
C LEU A 11 66.29 10.87 -70.71
N LEU A 12 66.88 9.89 -71.40
CA LEU A 12 66.56 8.46 -71.23
C LEU A 12 67.14 7.87 -69.93
N GLY A 13 68.30 8.35 -69.47
CA GLY A 13 68.89 7.94 -68.18
C GLY A 13 68.14 8.46 -66.95
N LEU A 14 67.53 9.65 -67.06
CA LEU A 14 66.73 10.24 -65.97
C LEU A 14 65.37 9.53 -65.77
N PHE A 15 64.82 8.92 -66.82
CA PHE A 15 63.55 8.18 -66.76
C PHE A 15 63.70 6.82 -66.07
N ILE A 16 64.87 6.18 -66.18
CA ILE A 16 65.16 4.88 -65.53
C ILE A 16 65.36 5.05 -64.01
N LEU A 17 65.85 6.21 -63.56
CA LEU A 17 66.01 6.53 -62.14
C LEU A 17 64.68 6.84 -61.44
N LEU A 18 63.65 7.28 -62.17
CA LEU A 18 62.31 7.54 -61.61
C LEU A 18 61.44 6.27 -61.49
N THR A 19 61.72 5.21 -62.26
CA THR A 19 61.04 3.91 -62.13
C THR A 19 61.75 2.93 -61.19
N ALA A 20 62.94 3.28 -60.67
CA ALA A 20 63.67 2.47 -59.69
C ALA A 20 63.18 2.67 -58.24
N CYS A 21 62.19 3.54 -58.01
CA CYS A 21 61.51 3.70 -56.71
C CYS A 21 60.10 3.09 -56.72
N THR A 22 59.88 2.02 -57.49
CA THR A 22 58.68 1.19 -57.38
C THR A 22 59.09 -0.26 -57.19
N GLN A 23 59.59 -0.57 -56.00
CA GLN A 23 59.69 -1.94 -55.54
C GLN A 23 59.15 -2.01 -54.11
N SER A 24 57.98 -2.65 -54.03
CA SER A 24 57.37 -3.29 -52.86
C SER A 24 57.20 -2.45 -51.60
N ASP A 25 56.04 -1.79 -51.44
CA ASP A 25 55.48 -1.54 -50.10
C ASP A 25 53.97 -1.25 -50.16
N GLN A 26 53.22 -2.07 -50.89
CA GLN A 26 51.74 -2.01 -50.88
C GLN A 26 51.08 -3.23 -50.19
N SER A 27 51.90 -4.07 -49.53
CA SER A 27 51.46 -5.18 -48.65
C SER A 27 51.94 -5.05 -47.20
N SER A 28 52.77 -4.05 -46.91
CA SER A 28 53.40 -3.82 -45.61
C SER A 28 52.53 -2.97 -44.69
N GLN A 29 51.72 -2.07 -45.26
CA GLN A 29 50.89 -1.13 -44.50
C GLN A 29 49.73 -1.80 -43.75
N ASN A 30 49.15 -2.88 -44.29
CA ASN A 30 48.13 -3.68 -43.59
C ASN A 30 48.73 -4.65 -42.57
N THR A 31 49.94 -5.17 -42.82
CA THR A 31 50.64 -6.08 -41.89
C THR A 31 51.16 -5.32 -40.67
N ASP A 32 51.63 -4.09 -40.86
CA ASP A 32 52.04 -3.20 -39.77
C ASP A 32 50.85 -2.68 -38.98
N TYR A 33 49.69 -2.48 -39.61
CA TYR A 33 48.46 -2.09 -38.89
C TYR A 33 47.98 -3.20 -37.95
N GLU A 34 47.88 -4.45 -38.42
CA GLU A 34 47.48 -5.57 -37.56
C GLU A 34 48.54 -5.88 -36.49
N THR A 35 49.83 -5.70 -36.80
CA THR A 35 50.92 -5.85 -35.82
C THR A 35 50.87 -4.74 -34.75
N THR A 36 50.66 -3.49 -35.16
CA THR A 36 50.54 -2.33 -34.24
C THR A 36 49.27 -2.46 -33.39
N LYS A 37 48.15 -2.86 -33.99
CA LYS A 37 46.89 -3.14 -33.27
C LYS A 37 47.08 -4.24 -32.23
N LYS A 38 47.76 -5.33 -32.59
CA LYS A 38 48.08 -6.41 -31.65
C LYS A 38 48.98 -5.91 -30.52
N MET A 39 50.01 -5.13 -30.84
CA MET A 39 50.89 -4.51 -29.85
C MET A 39 50.12 -3.57 -28.90
N VAL A 40 49.22 -2.71 -29.41
CA VAL A 40 48.39 -1.81 -28.60
C VAL A 40 47.43 -2.60 -27.71
N VAL A 41 46.78 -3.63 -28.24
CA VAL A 41 45.88 -4.52 -27.47
C VAL A 41 46.66 -5.25 -26.37
N ASP A 42 47.87 -5.71 -26.67
CA ASP A 42 48.72 -6.39 -25.70
C ASP A 42 49.20 -5.42 -24.61
N ILE A 43 49.60 -4.19 -24.97
CA ILE A 43 49.93 -3.11 -24.02
C ILE A 43 48.73 -2.81 -23.09
N LEU A 44 47.52 -2.65 -23.62
CA LEU A 44 46.32 -2.42 -22.82
C LEU A 44 45.98 -3.60 -21.88
N LYS A 45 46.36 -4.83 -22.27
CA LYS A 45 46.14 -6.03 -21.44
C LYS A 45 47.23 -6.25 -20.40
N THR A 46 48.40 -5.61 -20.52
CA THR A 46 49.45 -5.69 -19.50
C THR A 46 48.99 -5.06 -18.18
N ASP A 47 49.65 -5.43 -17.10
CA ASP A 47 49.33 -4.89 -15.77
C ASP A 47 49.57 -3.38 -15.71
N ASP A 48 50.58 -2.88 -16.43
CA ASP A 48 50.85 -1.44 -16.56
C ASP A 48 49.75 -0.72 -17.36
N GLY A 49 49.26 -1.31 -18.44
CA GLY A 49 48.14 -0.77 -19.22
C GLY A 49 46.84 -0.71 -18.42
N LYS A 50 46.50 -1.79 -17.69
CA LYS A 50 45.34 -1.81 -16.79
C LYS A 50 45.50 -0.82 -15.64
N LYS A 51 46.71 -0.66 -15.09
CA LYS A 51 46.99 0.30 -14.03
C LYS A 51 46.86 1.74 -14.53
N ALA A 52 47.42 2.05 -15.69
CA ALA A 52 47.30 3.39 -16.29
C ALA A 52 45.84 3.75 -16.60
N VAL A 53 45.05 2.81 -17.14
CA VAL A 53 43.60 3.01 -17.33
C VAL A 53 42.90 3.18 -15.98
N LYS A 54 43.21 2.35 -14.98
CA LYS A 54 42.61 2.48 -13.64
C LYS A 54 42.94 3.82 -12.99
N ASP A 55 44.17 4.29 -13.11
CA ASP A 55 44.62 5.57 -12.55
C ASP A 55 43.88 6.73 -13.24
N LEU A 56 43.74 6.68 -14.58
CA LEU A 56 42.94 7.62 -15.36
C LEU A 56 41.45 7.59 -14.95
N LEU A 57 40.85 6.41 -14.77
CA LEU A 57 39.47 6.23 -14.29
C LEU A 57 39.28 6.71 -12.85
N THR A 58 40.36 6.90 -12.08
CA THR A 58 40.29 7.44 -10.73
C THR A 58 40.32 8.96 -10.67
N GLU A 59 40.71 9.64 -11.75
CA GLU A 59 40.68 11.09 -11.86
C GLU A 59 39.24 11.61 -11.87
N GLU A 60 38.98 12.71 -11.15
CA GLU A 60 37.62 13.25 -10.98
C GLU A 60 36.99 13.66 -12.31
N ASP A 61 37.76 14.24 -13.22
CA ASP A 61 37.29 14.67 -14.53
C ASP A 61 36.79 13.49 -15.38
N MET A 62 37.56 12.38 -15.39
CA MET A 62 37.18 11.14 -16.08
C MET A 62 35.98 10.45 -15.42
N LYS A 63 35.93 10.39 -14.08
CA LYS A 63 34.76 9.84 -13.35
C LYS A 63 33.49 10.58 -13.70
N ASN A 64 33.55 11.91 -13.74
CA ASN A 64 32.43 12.74 -14.08
C ASN A 64 31.96 12.49 -15.51
N GLU A 65 32.87 12.31 -16.48
CA GLU A 65 32.50 11.98 -17.87
C GLU A 65 31.95 10.56 -18.05
N LEU A 66 32.43 9.58 -17.29
CA LEU A 66 31.98 8.17 -17.34
C LEU A 66 30.61 7.94 -16.69
N ILE A 67 30.26 8.74 -15.68
CA ILE A 67 28.94 8.69 -15.02
C ILE A 67 27.83 9.24 -15.94
N LEU A 68 28.16 9.87 -17.07
CA LEU A 68 27.19 10.51 -17.99
C LEU A 68 26.51 9.56 -18.98
N ASN A 69 26.60 8.24 -18.83
CA ASN A 69 25.62 7.39 -19.52
C ASN A 69 24.30 7.38 -18.73
N ALA A 70 23.52 8.45 -18.91
CA ALA A 70 22.24 8.65 -18.24
C ALA A 70 21.28 7.45 -18.40
N GLN A 71 21.37 6.72 -19.52
CA GLN A 71 20.55 5.54 -19.77
C GLN A 71 20.98 4.35 -18.90
N VAL A 72 22.28 4.01 -18.89
CA VAL A 72 22.78 2.90 -18.04
C VAL A 72 22.59 3.20 -16.55
N VAL A 73 22.81 4.45 -16.13
CA VAL A 73 22.56 4.87 -14.74
C VAL A 73 21.08 4.75 -14.39
N LYS A 74 20.19 5.26 -15.25
CA LYS A 74 18.74 5.14 -15.06
C LYS A 74 18.29 3.68 -15.00
N ASP A 75 18.69 2.86 -15.96
CA ASP A 75 18.31 1.45 -16.04
C ASP A 75 18.83 0.67 -14.82
N THR A 76 20.05 0.97 -14.37
CA THR A 76 20.62 0.35 -13.16
C THR A 76 19.85 0.78 -11.91
N ILE A 77 19.46 2.05 -11.79
CA ILE A 77 18.66 2.54 -10.66
C ILE A 77 17.27 1.90 -10.68
N GLU A 78 16.59 1.85 -11.83
CA GLU A 78 15.27 1.23 -11.97
C GLU A 78 15.31 -0.27 -11.63
N GLN A 79 16.28 -1.00 -12.19
CA GLN A 79 16.48 -2.43 -11.89
C GLN A 79 16.82 -2.65 -10.42
N THR A 80 17.66 -1.79 -9.84
CA THR A 80 18.03 -1.90 -8.43
C THR A 80 16.81 -1.67 -7.56
N LEU A 81 16.06 -0.57 -7.77
CA LEU A 81 14.87 -0.23 -6.98
C LEU A 81 13.77 -1.28 -7.05
N GLN A 82 13.61 -1.97 -8.19
CA GLN A 82 12.63 -3.04 -8.38
C GLN A 82 13.13 -4.42 -7.90
N SER A 83 14.41 -4.54 -7.55
CA SER A 83 14.97 -5.82 -7.10
C SER A 83 14.54 -6.17 -5.67
N GLU A 84 14.46 -7.47 -5.39
CA GLU A 84 14.23 -7.99 -4.02
C GLU A 84 15.27 -7.47 -3.02
N LYS A 85 16.51 -7.24 -3.47
CA LYS A 85 17.59 -6.69 -2.65
C LYS A 85 17.28 -5.27 -2.17
N SER A 86 16.61 -4.45 -2.99
CA SER A 86 16.15 -3.13 -2.54
C SER A 86 15.03 -3.24 -1.52
N ILE A 87 14.09 -4.17 -1.68
CA ILE A 87 13.05 -4.43 -0.68
C ILE A 87 13.69 -4.82 0.67
N GLU A 88 14.69 -5.71 0.66
CA GLU A 88 15.43 -6.09 1.86
C GLU A 88 16.16 -4.89 2.49
N TYR A 89 16.80 -4.06 1.66
CA TYR A 89 17.49 -2.86 2.13
C TYR A 89 16.53 -1.85 2.76
N TRP A 90 15.41 -1.55 2.10
CA TRP A 90 14.37 -0.68 2.65
C TRP A 90 13.79 -1.24 3.94
N THR A 91 13.55 -2.54 4.00
CA THR A 91 13.08 -3.21 5.24
C THR A 91 14.06 -2.97 6.38
N LYS A 92 15.37 -3.18 6.16
CA LYS A 92 16.40 -2.91 7.18
C LYS A 92 16.48 -1.43 7.57
N LEU A 93 16.28 -0.51 6.64
CA LEU A 93 16.22 0.92 6.96
C LEU A 93 15.01 1.26 7.85
N PHE A 94 13.85 0.67 7.58
CA PHE A 94 12.66 0.86 8.41
C PHE A 94 12.74 0.16 9.78
N GLU A 95 13.73 -0.71 10.00
CA GLU A 95 14.08 -1.24 11.32
C GLU A 95 14.96 -0.27 12.14
N ASP A 96 15.65 0.68 11.50
CA ASP A 96 16.46 1.69 12.18
C ASP A 96 15.60 2.85 12.71
N PRO A 97 15.50 3.06 14.04
CA PRO A 97 14.70 4.13 14.62
C PRO A 97 15.11 5.54 14.16
N SER A 98 16.39 5.76 13.88
CA SER A 98 16.89 7.08 13.44
C SER A 98 16.39 7.40 12.04
N PHE A 99 16.45 6.40 11.15
CA PHE A 99 15.90 6.50 9.81
C PHE A 99 14.39 6.70 9.84
N VAL A 100 13.66 5.89 10.61
CA VAL A 100 12.20 6.02 10.76
C VAL A 100 11.84 7.40 11.28
N GLN A 101 12.54 7.92 12.29
CA GLN A 101 12.27 9.26 12.81
C GLN A 101 12.48 10.34 11.74
N ALA A 102 13.56 10.27 10.97
CA ALA A 102 13.83 11.23 9.90
C ALA A 102 12.78 11.12 8.78
N TYR A 103 12.43 9.90 8.38
CA TYR A 103 11.43 9.62 7.36
C TYR A 103 10.04 10.12 7.77
N THR A 104 9.59 9.79 8.99
CA THR A 104 8.30 10.23 9.51
C THR A 104 8.24 11.75 9.61
N LYS A 105 9.30 12.43 10.08
CA LYS A 105 9.36 13.90 10.11
C LYS A 105 9.29 14.51 8.71
N ALA A 106 10.03 13.94 7.76
CA ALA A 106 10.06 14.44 6.39
C ALA A 106 8.73 14.25 5.64
N THR A 107 7.93 13.25 6.04
CA THR A 107 6.67 12.89 5.39
C THR A 107 5.43 13.27 6.19
N GLU A 108 5.59 13.88 7.37
CA GLU A 108 4.51 14.11 8.34
C GLU A 108 3.35 14.90 7.73
N ASP A 109 3.65 16.01 7.07
CA ASP A 109 2.63 16.90 6.52
C ASP A 109 1.88 16.24 5.34
N SER A 110 2.60 15.58 4.43
CA SER A 110 1.99 14.81 3.34
C SER A 110 1.14 13.65 3.85
N MET A 111 1.58 12.98 4.93
CA MET A 111 0.81 11.90 5.55
C MET A 111 -0.46 12.43 6.21
N LYS A 112 -0.40 13.59 6.90
CA LYS A 112 -1.59 14.24 7.46
C LYS A 112 -2.58 14.65 6.39
N GLU A 113 -2.09 15.23 5.29
CA GLU A 113 -2.92 15.62 4.16
C GLU A 113 -3.59 14.40 3.53
N LEU A 114 -2.84 13.32 3.28
CA LEU A 114 -3.38 12.06 2.77
C LEU A 114 -4.45 11.50 3.70
N MET A 115 -4.16 11.38 5.00
CA MET A 115 -5.11 10.83 5.99
C MET A 115 -6.39 11.69 6.08
N THR A 116 -6.25 13.02 6.06
CA THR A 116 -7.39 13.94 6.08
C THR A 116 -8.20 13.86 4.79
N GLY A 117 -7.52 13.70 3.65
CA GLY A 117 -8.17 13.47 2.36
C GLY A 117 -8.96 12.16 2.34
N LEU A 118 -8.36 11.07 2.87
CA LEU A 118 -9.02 9.76 2.97
C LEU A 118 -10.28 9.82 3.85
N LEU A 119 -10.30 10.64 4.91
CA LEU A 119 -11.53 10.85 5.69
C LEU A 119 -12.71 11.40 4.88
N SER A 120 -12.46 12.00 3.71
CA SER A 120 -13.51 12.46 2.80
C SER A 120 -13.94 11.40 1.79
N ASP A 121 -13.11 10.38 1.54
CA ASP A 121 -13.36 9.29 0.62
C ASP A 121 -14.47 8.34 1.12
N SER A 122 -15.36 7.90 0.23
CA SER A 122 -16.50 7.05 0.59
C SER A 122 -16.09 5.65 1.00
N THR A 123 -15.09 5.06 0.35
CA THR A 123 -14.64 3.70 0.63
C THR A 123 -13.90 3.66 1.97
N TYR A 124 -13.05 4.64 2.24
CA TYR A 124 -12.39 4.77 3.54
C TYR A 124 -13.39 5.00 4.68
N LYS A 125 -14.41 5.85 4.49
CA LYS A 125 -15.50 6.02 5.46
C LYS A 125 -16.24 4.71 5.75
N GLU A 126 -16.52 3.90 4.74
CA GLU A 126 -17.18 2.61 4.94
C GLU A 126 -16.31 1.66 5.78
N GLN A 127 -15.00 1.63 5.53
CA GLN A 127 -14.05 0.88 6.35
C GLN A 127 -14.03 1.38 7.80
N LEU A 128 -14.05 2.69 8.02
CA LEU A 128 -14.15 3.27 9.37
C LEU A 128 -15.44 2.88 10.08
N ILE A 129 -16.58 2.89 9.38
CA ILE A 129 -17.86 2.45 9.96
C ILE A 129 -17.79 0.98 10.38
N LYS A 130 -17.16 0.12 9.58
CA LYS A 130 -16.95 -1.30 9.94
C LYS A 130 -16.15 -1.43 11.23
N ILE A 131 -15.12 -0.60 11.44
CA ILE A 131 -14.37 -0.56 12.70
C ILE A 131 -15.28 -0.16 13.88
N PHE A 132 -16.13 0.85 13.72
CA PHE A 132 -17.10 1.23 14.77
C PHE A 132 -18.13 0.14 15.09
N GLN A 133 -18.41 -0.75 14.14
CA GLN A 133 -19.31 -1.89 14.32
C GLN A 133 -18.62 -3.09 14.96
N GLU A 134 -17.30 -3.06 15.19
CA GLU A 134 -16.63 -4.16 15.88
C GLU A 134 -17.15 -4.29 17.33
N PRO A 135 -17.28 -5.52 17.88
CA PRO A 135 -17.86 -5.75 19.21
C PRO A 135 -17.25 -4.90 20.32
N LYS A 136 -15.93 -4.70 20.30
CA LYS A 136 -15.21 -3.87 21.29
C LYS A 136 -15.59 -2.39 21.22
N MET A 137 -15.81 -1.88 20.00
CA MET A 137 -16.27 -0.51 19.81
C MET A 137 -17.74 -0.37 20.23
N GLN A 138 -18.58 -1.37 19.94
CA GLN A 138 -19.95 -1.40 20.43
C GLN A 138 -20.03 -1.42 21.96
N GLU A 139 -19.18 -2.20 22.63
CA GLU A 139 -19.09 -2.22 24.10
C GLU A 139 -18.75 -0.84 24.66
N THR A 140 -17.81 -0.13 24.04
CA THR A 140 -17.45 1.24 24.42
C THR A 140 -18.63 2.20 24.26
N ILE A 141 -19.39 2.07 23.17
CA ILE A 141 -20.60 2.86 22.93
C ILE A 141 -21.66 2.54 24.00
N VAL A 142 -21.91 1.27 24.30
CA VAL A 142 -22.86 0.85 25.34
C VAL A 142 -22.43 1.35 26.72
N GLN A 143 -21.14 1.33 27.03
CA GLN A 143 -20.61 1.87 28.28
C GLN A 143 -20.82 3.39 28.37
N ALA A 144 -20.63 4.13 27.27
CA ALA A 144 -20.91 5.55 27.20
C ALA A 144 -22.42 5.86 27.38
N LEU A 145 -23.30 5.08 26.75
CA LEU A 145 -24.76 5.19 26.94
C LEU A 145 -25.21 4.78 28.35
N SER A 146 -24.45 3.90 29.01
CA SER A 146 -24.72 3.47 30.39
C SER A 146 -24.12 4.41 31.43
N SER A 147 -23.38 5.44 31.00
CA SER A 147 -22.72 6.41 31.87
C SER A 147 -23.74 7.24 32.67
N GLN A 148 -23.32 7.72 33.83
CA GLN A 148 -24.18 8.56 34.68
C GLN A 148 -24.61 9.86 33.97
N ALA A 149 -23.74 10.44 33.15
CA ALA A 149 -24.03 11.63 32.37
C ALA A 149 -25.16 11.38 31.35
N PHE A 150 -25.08 10.26 30.61
CA PHE A 150 -26.11 9.91 29.65
C PHE A 150 -27.42 9.52 30.35
N LYS A 151 -27.35 8.80 31.48
CA LYS A 151 -28.53 8.48 32.29
C LYS A 151 -29.26 9.72 32.80
N ALA A 152 -28.55 10.74 33.27
CA ALA A 152 -29.17 12.00 33.70
C ALA A 152 -29.86 12.73 32.54
N HIS A 153 -29.24 12.74 31.36
CA HIS A 153 -29.87 13.30 30.15
C HIS A 153 -31.09 12.49 29.70
N LEU A 154 -31.01 11.16 29.80
CA LEU A 154 -32.11 10.25 29.50
C LEU A 154 -33.27 10.46 30.47
N GLU A 155 -33.00 10.56 31.77
CA GLU A 155 -34.01 10.84 32.80
C GLU A 155 -34.74 12.15 32.51
N LYS A 156 -34.00 13.22 32.21
CA LYS A 156 -34.59 14.51 31.83
C LYS A 156 -35.47 14.38 30.58
N THR A 157 -34.98 13.71 29.54
CA THR A 157 -35.75 13.49 28.30
C THR A 157 -37.03 12.69 28.56
N ILE A 158 -36.97 11.68 29.44
CA ILE A 158 -38.14 10.89 29.86
C ILE A 158 -39.12 11.79 30.61
N GLN A 159 -38.66 12.59 31.57
CA GLN A 159 -39.53 13.52 32.31
C GLN A 159 -40.23 14.50 31.36
N GLU A 160 -39.50 15.13 30.44
CA GLU A 160 -40.06 16.02 29.42
C GLU A 160 -41.08 15.30 28.51
N THR A 161 -40.81 14.05 28.16
CA THR A 161 -41.73 13.22 27.35
C THR A 161 -43.01 12.89 28.12
N LEU A 162 -42.92 12.53 29.40
CA LEU A 162 -44.07 12.26 30.27
C LEU A 162 -44.89 13.52 30.52
N GLU A 163 -44.23 14.68 30.56
CA GLU A 163 -44.88 15.96 30.75
C GLU A 163 -45.56 16.50 29.50
N SER A 164 -45.24 15.95 28.33
CA SER A 164 -45.82 16.32 27.04
C SER A 164 -47.36 16.20 27.07
N PRO A 165 -48.08 17.25 26.62
CA PRO A 165 -49.54 17.21 26.53
C PRO A 165 -50.08 16.02 25.74
N LEU A 166 -49.37 15.61 24.69
CA LEU A 166 -49.74 14.47 23.85
C LEU A 166 -49.62 13.15 24.61
N PHE A 167 -48.54 12.99 25.39
CA PHE A 167 -48.35 11.80 26.22
C PHE A 167 -49.38 11.75 27.36
N LYS A 168 -49.59 12.87 28.06
CA LYS A 168 -50.62 12.99 29.11
C LYS A 168 -52.01 12.65 28.58
N ALA A 169 -52.40 13.18 27.42
CA ALA A 169 -53.68 12.89 26.80
C ALA A 169 -53.84 11.39 26.48
N LYS A 170 -52.82 10.78 25.86
CA LYS A 170 -52.83 9.34 25.54
C LYS A 170 -52.84 8.46 26.79
N MET A 171 -52.15 8.87 27.85
CA MET A 171 -52.16 8.16 29.13
C MET A 171 -53.54 8.24 29.80
N THR A 172 -54.16 9.42 29.85
CA THR A 172 -55.52 9.59 30.36
C THR A 172 -56.55 8.77 29.57
N GLU A 173 -56.48 8.79 28.23
CA GLU A 173 -57.35 7.97 27.38
C GLU A 173 -57.17 6.47 27.65
N THR A 174 -55.93 6.02 27.84
CA THR A 174 -55.62 4.62 28.15
C THR A 174 -56.16 4.21 29.52
N LEU A 175 -56.02 5.08 30.53
CA LEU A 175 -56.56 4.85 31.88
C LEU A 175 -58.09 4.80 31.88
N LEU A 176 -58.75 5.70 31.14
CA LEU A 176 -60.20 5.68 30.97
C LEU A 176 -60.68 4.38 30.31
N LYS A 177 -60.04 3.94 29.22
CA LYS A 177 -60.35 2.66 28.58
C LYS A 177 -60.12 1.46 29.49
N ALA A 178 -59.09 1.50 30.33
CA ALA A 178 -58.83 0.45 31.32
C ALA A 178 -59.91 0.41 32.41
N ALA A 179 -60.35 1.57 32.90
CA ALA A 179 -61.43 1.68 33.86
C ALA A 179 -62.77 1.19 33.28
N GLU A 180 -63.11 1.56 32.05
CA GLU A 180 -64.30 1.06 31.34
C GLU A 180 -64.29 -0.46 31.20
N LYS A 181 -63.14 -1.05 30.86
CA LYS A 181 -62.97 -2.51 30.76
C LYS A 181 -63.08 -3.21 32.13
N ALA A 182 -62.52 -2.62 33.18
CA ALA A 182 -62.63 -3.15 34.54
C ALA A 182 -64.09 -3.13 35.01
N GLN A 183 -64.81 -2.04 34.73
CA GLN A 183 -66.21 -1.88 35.08
C GLN A 183 -67.14 -2.79 34.25
N GLN A 184 -66.81 -3.06 32.98
CA GLN A 184 -67.46 -4.11 32.18
C GLN A 184 -67.16 -5.53 32.68
N SER A 185 -66.00 -5.74 33.31
CA SER A 185 -65.62 -7.05 33.88
C SER A 185 -66.28 -7.30 35.25
N GLU A 186 -66.55 -6.26 36.03
CA GLU A 186 -67.30 -6.35 37.30
C GLU A 186 -68.84 -6.34 37.13
N GLY A 187 -69.35 -5.94 35.96
CA GLY A 187 -70.80 -5.97 35.65
C GLY A 187 -71.36 -7.33 35.21
N GLY A 188 -70.53 -8.39 35.17
CA GLY A 188 -70.89 -9.69 34.58
C GLY A 188 -71.05 -10.87 35.56
N GLN A 189 -70.92 -10.66 36.87
CA GLN A 189 -71.04 -11.76 37.85
C GLN A 189 -71.93 -11.37 39.03
N GLY A 190 -73.24 -11.58 38.87
CA GLY A 190 -74.18 -11.39 39.96
C GLY A 190 -75.64 -11.62 39.61
N GLN A 191 -76.02 -12.84 39.24
CA GLN A 191 -77.23 -13.55 39.73
C GLN A 191 -77.51 -14.83 38.92
N GLY A 192 -77.62 -15.94 39.63
CA GLY A 192 -77.99 -17.24 39.07
C GLY A 192 -77.68 -18.39 40.03
N GLN A 193 -78.24 -18.34 41.23
CA GLN A 193 -78.27 -19.48 42.16
C GLN A 193 -79.65 -20.15 42.05
N GLU A 194 -79.69 -21.37 41.51
CA GLU A 194 -80.64 -22.46 41.80
C GLU A 194 -80.20 -23.69 40.97
N GLN A 195 -79.56 -24.69 41.58
CA GLN A 195 -80.12 -25.88 42.24
C GLN A 195 -80.50 -27.01 41.26
N GLY A 196 -79.92 -28.20 41.52
CA GLY A 196 -80.13 -29.47 40.81
C GLY A 196 -78.83 -29.91 40.13
N GLY A 197 -78.11 -30.95 40.54
CA GLY A 197 -78.54 -32.25 41.06
C GLY A 197 -78.04 -33.30 40.07
N GLY A 198 -77.24 -34.27 40.52
CA GLY A 198 -76.97 -35.51 39.77
C GLY A 198 -75.56 -35.67 39.20
N ASP A 199 -74.74 -36.38 39.97
CA ASP A 199 -74.15 -37.68 39.60
C ASP A 199 -73.18 -37.84 38.41
N SER A 200 -72.15 -38.63 38.71
CA SER A 200 -71.34 -39.48 37.84
C SER A 200 -70.18 -38.90 37.03
N GLY A 201 -69.04 -39.58 37.20
CA GLY A 201 -68.10 -39.83 36.11
C GLY A 201 -66.69 -39.38 36.39
N GLY A 202 -65.86 -40.27 36.93
CA GLY A 202 -64.46 -40.00 37.24
C GLY A 202 -63.50 -40.15 36.07
N GLY A 203 -62.21 -40.11 36.41
CA GLY A 203 -61.16 -40.77 35.64
C GLY A 203 -60.00 -39.88 35.19
N GLN A 204 -58.79 -40.34 35.53
CA GLN A 204 -57.50 -40.10 34.89
C GLN A 204 -56.84 -38.73 35.18
N SER A 205 -55.80 -38.60 36.01
CA SER A 205 -54.47 -39.25 36.02
C SER A 205 -53.63 -39.01 34.77
N GLY A 206 -52.43 -38.43 34.99
CA GLY A 206 -51.34 -38.27 34.04
C GLY A 206 -50.87 -36.81 33.99
N GLY A 207 -49.70 -36.40 34.46
CA GLY A 207 -48.47 -37.11 34.81
C GLY A 207 -47.30 -36.57 33.99
N GLY A 208 -46.30 -36.00 34.68
CA GLY A 208 -44.93 -35.76 34.17
C GLY A 208 -44.79 -34.60 33.17
N SER A 209 -43.69 -33.87 33.10
CA SER A 209 -42.37 -34.02 33.74
C SER A 209 -41.57 -32.77 33.39
N ASP A 210 -41.04 -32.10 34.41
CA ASP A 210 -40.11 -30.99 34.30
C ASP A 210 -38.84 -31.38 35.06
N SER A 211 -37.75 -31.57 34.32
CA SER A 211 -36.40 -31.63 34.89
C SER A 211 -35.38 -31.39 33.79
N SER A 212 -35.09 -30.11 33.64
CA SER A 212 -33.88 -29.52 33.08
C SER A 212 -32.62 -30.27 33.54
N ALA A 213 -31.83 -30.74 32.57
CA ALA A 213 -30.45 -31.15 32.75
C ALA A 213 -29.57 -30.21 31.91
N GLY A 214 -28.80 -29.37 32.60
CA GLY A 214 -27.73 -28.62 32.01
C GLY A 214 -26.56 -29.52 31.64
N ALA A 215 -25.86 -29.16 30.57
CA ALA A 215 -24.49 -29.57 30.32
C ALA A 215 -23.82 -28.46 29.50
N GLY A 216 -22.88 -27.79 30.14
CA GLY A 216 -21.91 -26.94 29.45
C GLY A 216 -20.88 -27.79 28.73
N GLY A 217 -20.42 -27.25 27.61
CA GLY A 217 -19.23 -27.61 26.86
C GLY A 217 -18.75 -26.34 26.17
#